data_AF-A0A945PRG5-F1
#
_entry.id   AF-A0A945PRG5-F1
#
_cell.length_a   1.000
_cell.length_b   1.000
_cell.length_c   1.000
_cell.angle_alpha   90.00
_cell.angle_beta   90.00
_cell.angle_gamma   90.00
#
_symmetry.space_group_name_H-M   'P 1'
#
loop_
_entity.id
_entity.type
_entity.pdbx_description
1 polymer ?
#
loop_
_entity_poly.entity_id
_entity_poly.type
_entity_poly.pdbx_seq_one_letter_code
_entity_poly.pdbx_strand_id
1 'polypeptide(L)'
;MKYVTALTMTASIFLGAMFFGNAAANEVHRGTSDFDRSGVNFRLTWRAEKVATGRYGSKSTKVSYTVYAGSKILYPRSLNGGTFVGCLDTPPKRVDWWRIGEPQIGWLLNLSSICAMSNSFKSLIVVPYKTEHEFSSKYVTADFVTKEWPVLKVAENGDVHIWSSYQNWNGGSTAGSFYVPEFRVISRSIDGKYWVRCPRLHQDVSQWPRDLPNRSFLGDFYAGLNRLNSRVMTSALATYKEIVPRRLRKHGLPASRQGLERLTKDVALIDRQLESLKANLSELRLDWADPNDRCR
;
A
#
# COMPACT_ATOMS: atom_id res chain seq x y z
N MET A 1 -10.22 33.15 89.97
CA MET A 1 -10.40 31.67 89.97
C MET A 1 -11.32 31.35 88.80
N LYS A 2 -10.81 30.76 87.70
CA LYS A 2 -10.75 29.30 87.43
C LYS A 2 -12.19 28.72 87.41
N TYR A 3 -12.79 28.16 86.35
CA TYR A 3 -12.28 27.52 85.12
C TYR A 3 -13.22 27.71 83.91
N VAL A 4 -12.58 27.71 82.74
CA VAL A 4 -13.07 27.43 81.39
C VAL A 4 -13.69 26.02 81.30
N THR A 5 -14.81 25.87 80.59
CA THR A 5 -15.26 24.56 80.06
C THR A 5 -15.43 24.66 78.55
N ALA A 6 -14.86 23.67 77.86
CA ALA A 6 -14.64 23.60 76.43
C ALA A 6 -15.35 22.38 75.82
N LEU A 7 -15.39 22.38 74.47
CA LEU A 7 -15.69 21.27 73.55
C LEU A 7 -17.17 20.82 73.50
N THR A 8 -17.75 20.46 72.35
CA THR A 8 -17.20 19.91 71.08
C THR A 8 -18.12 20.27 69.92
N MET A 9 -17.56 20.80 68.82
CA MET A 9 -18.25 20.94 67.53
C MET A 9 -17.53 20.03 66.53
N THR A 10 -18.17 18.92 66.15
CA THR A 10 -17.68 17.99 65.13
C THR A 10 -17.99 18.54 63.74
N ALA A 11 -16.97 18.97 63.01
CA ALA A 11 -17.04 19.30 61.60
C ALA A 11 -16.86 18.03 60.75
N SER A 12 -17.89 17.63 60.02
CA SER A 12 -17.80 16.57 59.01
C SER A 12 -17.22 17.14 57.72
N ILE A 13 -15.96 16.80 57.42
CA ILE A 13 -15.31 17.08 56.15
C ILE A 13 -15.82 16.06 55.12
N PHE A 14 -16.67 16.50 54.19
CA PHE A 14 -16.95 15.75 52.96
C PHE A 14 -15.73 15.86 52.03
N LEU A 15 -14.86 14.85 52.03
CA LEU A 15 -13.91 14.64 50.94
C LEU A 15 -14.68 14.20 49.69
N GLY A 16 -14.95 15.15 48.80
CA GLY A 16 -15.34 14.85 47.44
C GLY A 16 -14.18 14.17 46.71
N ALA A 17 -14.33 12.87 46.44
CA ALA A 17 -13.43 12.15 45.55
C ALA A 17 -13.57 12.74 44.14
N MET A 18 -12.64 13.65 43.78
CA MET A 18 -12.46 14.06 42.40
C MET A 18 -11.97 12.83 41.63
N PHE A 19 -12.87 12.24 40.84
CA PHE A 19 -12.51 11.31 39.78
C PHE A 19 -11.71 12.09 38.74
N PHE A 20 -10.39 12.15 38.91
CA PHE A 20 -9.47 12.41 37.82
C PHE A 20 -9.60 11.23 36.85
N GLY A 21 -10.43 11.38 35.83
CA GLY A 21 -10.41 10.50 34.69
C GLY A 21 -9.00 10.51 34.12
N ASN A 22 -8.27 9.41 34.30
CA ASN A 22 -7.01 9.16 33.61
C ASN A 22 -7.32 9.20 32.11
N ALA A 23 -7.13 10.36 31.47
CA ALA A 23 -7.04 10.45 30.04
C ALA A 23 -5.86 9.57 29.65
N ALA A 24 -6.15 8.35 29.21
CA ALA A 24 -5.15 7.38 28.81
C ALA A 24 -4.21 8.06 27.81
N ALA A 25 -2.97 8.32 28.23
CA ALA A 25 -1.98 8.97 27.40
C ALA A 25 -1.91 8.18 26.09
N ASN A 26 -2.22 8.83 24.97
CA ASN A 26 -2.16 8.17 23.67
C ASN A 26 -0.74 7.62 23.50
N GLU A 27 -0.62 6.31 23.28
CA GLU A 27 0.67 5.66 23.04
C GLU A 27 1.29 6.28 21.77
N VAL A 28 2.35 7.05 21.96
CA VAL A 28 3.14 7.64 20.87
C VAL A 28 4.44 6.86 20.75
N HIS A 29 4.70 6.37 19.55
CA HIS A 29 5.96 5.70 19.22
C HIS A 29 6.71 6.50 18.16
N ARG A 30 8.05 6.50 18.20
CA ARG A 30 8.91 7.30 17.32
C ARG A 30 10.09 6.47 16.87
N GLY A 31 10.60 6.75 15.68
CA GLY A 31 11.80 6.11 15.18
C GLY A 31 12.47 6.90 14.06
N THR A 32 13.62 6.37 13.64
CA THR A 32 14.42 6.88 12.52
C THR A 32 14.95 5.70 11.71
N SER A 33 15.12 5.88 10.41
CA SER A 33 15.77 4.93 9.51
C SER A 33 16.56 5.71 8.47
N ASP A 34 17.80 5.31 8.21
CA ASP A 34 18.68 5.99 7.28
C ASP A 34 19.44 5.02 6.37
N PHE A 35 19.93 5.54 5.25
CA PHE A 35 20.82 4.85 4.32
C PHE A 35 21.61 5.85 3.47
N ASP A 36 22.80 5.44 3.02
CA ASP A 36 23.62 6.24 2.10
C ASP A 36 23.42 5.81 0.65
N ARG A 37 23.30 6.78 -0.25
CA ARG A 37 23.25 6.54 -1.69
C ARG A 37 23.92 7.70 -2.44
N SER A 38 24.90 7.37 -3.28
CA SER A 38 25.65 8.34 -4.08
C SER A 38 26.27 9.47 -3.24
N GLY A 39 26.83 9.13 -2.08
CA GLY A 39 27.46 10.10 -1.16
C GLY A 39 26.49 11.00 -0.38
N VAL A 40 25.18 10.72 -0.46
CA VAL A 40 24.15 11.44 0.29
C VAL A 40 23.51 10.50 1.32
N ASN A 41 23.51 10.92 2.58
CA ASN A 41 22.76 10.26 3.65
C ASN A 41 21.28 10.63 3.56
N PHE A 42 20.42 9.66 3.29
CA PHE A 42 18.97 9.82 3.33
C PHE A 42 18.45 9.34 4.68
N ARG A 43 17.59 10.12 5.32
CA ARG A 43 17.02 9.79 6.63
C ARG A 43 15.51 9.99 6.63
N LEU A 44 14.79 9.03 7.20
CA LEU A 44 13.36 9.11 7.46
C LEU A 44 13.14 9.09 8.97
N THR A 45 12.59 10.18 9.51
CA THR A 45 12.12 10.24 10.90
C THR A 45 10.61 10.11 10.93
N TRP A 46 10.07 9.45 11.96
CA TRP A 46 8.63 9.21 12.03
C TRP A 46 8.09 9.19 13.46
N ARG A 47 6.80 9.46 13.55
CA ARG A 47 5.97 9.40 14.76
C ARG A 47 4.69 8.64 14.44
N ALA A 48 4.40 7.60 15.21
CA ALA A 48 3.18 6.83 15.15
C ALA A 48 2.32 7.09 16.39
N GLU A 49 1.01 7.26 16.21
CA GLU A 49 0.06 7.44 17.30
C GLU A 49 -1.31 6.87 16.93
N LYS A 50 -2.09 6.48 17.94
CA LYS A 50 -3.49 6.12 17.74
C LYS A 50 -4.31 7.38 17.44
N VAL A 51 -5.13 7.31 16.40
CA VAL A 51 -6.09 8.36 16.05
C VAL A 51 -7.49 7.77 15.91
N ALA A 52 -8.50 8.52 16.35
CA ALA A 52 -9.89 8.19 16.06
C ALA A 52 -10.14 8.46 14.56
N THR A 53 -10.70 7.48 13.86
CA THR A 53 -11.20 7.68 12.51
C THR A 53 -12.72 7.72 12.55
N GLY A 54 -13.34 8.65 11.83
CA GLY A 54 -14.80 8.84 11.85
C GLY A 54 -15.60 7.61 11.40
N ARG A 55 -14.96 6.62 10.76
CA ARG A 55 -15.57 5.33 10.45
C ARG A 55 -15.62 4.47 11.72
N TYR A 56 -16.81 4.37 12.32
CA TYR A 56 -17.16 3.41 13.38
C TYR A 56 -16.42 3.57 14.73
N GLY A 57 -15.93 4.77 15.07
CA GLY A 57 -15.24 5.01 16.35
C GLY A 57 -13.97 4.17 16.54
N SER A 58 -13.48 3.56 15.46
CA SER A 58 -12.35 2.63 15.52
C SER A 58 -11.04 3.40 15.49
N LYS A 59 -10.06 2.91 16.28
CA LYS A 59 -8.73 3.54 16.40
C LYS A 59 -7.83 3.05 15.27
N SER A 60 -7.37 3.97 14.44
CA SER A 60 -6.31 3.72 13.46
C SER A 60 -4.95 4.12 14.02
N THR A 61 -3.88 3.73 13.34
CA THR A 61 -2.55 4.31 13.56
C THR A 61 -2.24 5.32 12.47
N LYS A 62 -1.97 6.55 12.89
CA LYS A 62 -1.43 7.61 12.06
C LYS A 62 0.09 7.60 12.21
N VAL A 63 0.79 7.55 11.09
CA VAL A 63 2.24 7.73 10.98
C VAL A 63 2.48 9.07 10.30
N SER A 64 3.14 9.98 11.02
CA SER A 64 3.65 11.24 10.46
C SER A 64 5.15 11.08 10.27
N TYR A 65 5.66 11.38 9.07
CA TYR A 65 7.08 11.20 8.75
C TYR A 65 7.66 12.39 7.98
N THR A 66 8.97 12.58 8.16
CA THR A 66 9.78 13.59 7.49
C THR A 66 11.00 12.92 6.87
N VAL A 67 11.31 13.26 5.63
CA VAL A 67 12.45 12.72 4.89
C VAL A 67 13.51 13.79 4.77
N TYR A 68 14.78 13.41 4.87
CA TYR A 68 15.94 14.29 4.79
C TYR A 68 16.95 13.76 3.78
N ALA A 69 17.72 14.67 3.18
CA ALA A 69 18.96 14.40 2.46
C ALA A 69 20.08 15.24 3.10
N GLY A 70 20.99 14.58 3.82
CA GLY A 70 21.90 15.23 4.75
C GLY A 70 21.12 15.99 5.82
N SER A 71 21.33 17.29 5.94
CA SER A 71 20.60 18.18 6.84
C SER A 71 19.34 18.80 6.23
N LYS A 72 19.10 18.63 4.92
CA LYS A 72 17.99 19.28 4.21
C LYS A 72 16.72 18.44 4.29
N ILE A 73 15.61 19.04 4.70
CA ILE A 73 14.27 18.41 4.62
C ILE A 73 13.88 18.27 3.14
N LEU A 74 13.37 17.10 2.79
CA LEU A 74 12.74 16.83 1.51
C LEU A 74 11.23 17.01 1.66
N TYR A 75 10.62 17.66 0.68
CA TYR A 75 9.17 17.81 0.63
C TYR A 75 8.55 16.77 -0.31
N PRO A 76 7.37 16.22 0.04
CA PRO A 76 6.61 15.44 -0.93
C PRO A 76 6.24 16.33 -2.11
N ARG A 77 5.92 15.73 -3.25
CA ARG A 77 5.34 16.47 -4.38
C ARG A 77 3.96 17.08 -4.01
N SER A 78 3.30 16.55 -3.00
CA SER A 78 2.12 17.10 -2.31
C SER A 78 2.52 17.79 -0.99
N LEU A 79 1.81 18.80 -0.50
CA LEU A 79 2.43 19.94 0.23
C LEU A 79 2.66 19.86 1.77
N ASN A 80 2.46 18.77 2.52
CA ASN A 80 2.46 18.85 4.01
C ASN A 80 3.21 17.73 4.76
N GLY A 81 4.36 17.31 4.26
CA GLY A 81 5.04 16.14 4.81
C GLY A 81 4.19 14.87 4.65
N GLY A 82 4.71 13.76 5.12
CA GLY A 82 4.08 12.48 4.93
C GLY A 82 3.14 12.14 6.07
N THR A 83 1.83 12.22 5.87
CA THR A 83 0.88 11.59 6.80
C THR A 83 0.30 10.33 6.17
N PHE A 84 0.44 9.22 6.87
CA PHE A 84 -0.12 7.94 6.48
C PHE A 84 -1.02 7.41 7.59
N VAL A 85 -2.27 7.12 7.26
CA VAL A 85 -3.22 6.52 8.22
C VAL A 85 -3.48 5.11 7.77
N GLY A 86 -3.19 4.13 8.64
CA GLY A 86 -3.48 2.72 8.40
C GLY A 86 -4.99 2.43 8.32
N CYS A 87 -5.38 1.16 8.26
CA CYS A 87 -6.77 0.79 8.52
C CYS A 87 -6.99 0.69 10.03
N LEU A 88 -7.64 -0.36 10.54
CA LEU A 88 -7.93 -0.48 11.97
C LEU A 88 -6.83 -1.22 12.74
N ASP A 89 -6.66 -0.82 14.00
CA ASP A 89 -6.06 -1.63 15.06
C ASP A 89 -4.57 -2.00 14.98
N THR A 90 -3.78 -1.47 14.04
CA THR A 90 -2.31 -1.58 14.16
C THR A 90 -1.83 -0.83 15.42
N PRO A 91 -1.13 -1.42 16.38
CA PRO A 91 -0.54 -0.67 17.50
C PRO A 91 0.63 0.23 17.03
N PRO A 92 0.80 1.46 17.54
CA PRO A 92 1.91 2.33 17.14
C PRO A 92 3.30 1.71 17.30
N LYS A 93 3.50 0.85 18.31
CA LYS A 93 4.75 0.09 18.54
C LYS A 93 5.07 -0.97 17.48
N ARG A 94 4.14 -1.29 16.57
CA ARG A 94 4.35 -2.22 15.45
C ARG A 94 4.66 -1.51 14.13
N VAL A 95 4.83 -0.20 14.15
CA VAL A 95 5.25 0.57 12.98
C VAL A 95 6.72 0.29 12.71
N ASP A 96 7.01 -0.19 11.51
CA ASP A 96 8.36 -0.52 11.07
C ASP A 96 8.52 -0.15 9.58
N TRP A 97 9.75 0.23 9.20
CA TRP A 97 10.10 0.72 7.87
C TRP A 97 11.14 -0.18 7.23
N TRP A 98 10.74 -0.80 6.13
CA TRP A 98 11.52 -1.83 5.45
C TRP A 98 12.35 -1.22 4.34
N ARG A 99 13.52 -1.80 4.08
CA ARG A 99 14.44 -1.32 3.04
C ARG A 99 13.88 -1.69 1.66
N ILE A 100 13.94 -0.76 0.70
CA ILE A 100 13.61 -1.00 -0.71
C ILE A 100 14.90 -0.99 -1.52
N GLY A 101 15.15 -2.07 -2.28
CA GLY A 101 16.24 -2.17 -3.26
C GLY A 101 17.61 -2.53 -2.66
N GLU A 102 18.51 -2.97 -3.54
CA GLU A 102 19.90 -3.30 -3.24
C GLU A 102 20.78 -2.76 -4.41
N PRO A 103 21.49 -1.63 -4.24
CA PRO A 103 21.58 -0.79 -3.03
C PRO A 103 20.25 -0.15 -2.65
N GLN A 104 20.08 0.21 -1.37
CA GLN A 104 18.83 0.78 -0.88
C GLN A 104 18.49 2.09 -1.60
N ILE A 105 17.25 2.19 -2.07
CA ILE A 105 16.72 3.37 -2.76
C ILE A 105 15.60 4.08 -2.01
N GLY A 106 15.00 3.44 -1.00
CA GLY A 106 13.89 4.01 -0.25
C GLY A 106 13.41 3.13 0.90
N TRP A 107 12.19 3.42 1.36
CA TRP A 107 11.54 2.71 2.46
C TRP A 107 10.13 2.26 2.10
N LEU A 108 9.73 1.12 2.65
CA LEU A 108 8.39 0.57 2.60
C LEU A 108 7.82 0.51 4.03
N LEU A 109 6.78 1.28 4.30
CA LEU A 109 5.97 1.09 5.49
C LEU A 109 4.86 0.10 5.17
N ASN A 110 4.63 -0.87 6.06
CA ASN A 110 3.53 -1.80 5.91
C ASN A 110 2.77 -2.00 7.23
N LEU A 111 1.54 -1.47 7.29
CA LEU A 111 0.71 -1.53 8.49
C LEU A 111 -0.31 -2.67 8.41
N SER A 112 -0.03 -3.75 9.14
CA SER A 112 -0.99 -4.85 9.35
C SER A 112 -2.23 -4.32 10.07
N SER A 113 -3.37 -4.37 9.41
CA SER A 113 -4.61 -3.79 9.91
C SER A 113 -5.85 -4.48 9.34
N ILE A 114 -6.99 -4.30 10.01
CA ILE A 114 -8.27 -4.71 9.44
C ILE A 114 -8.68 -3.64 8.43
N CYS A 115 -8.56 -3.95 7.15
CA CYS A 115 -9.06 -3.10 6.07
C CYS A 115 -10.41 -3.68 5.60
N ALA A 116 -11.47 -2.88 5.72
CA ALA A 116 -12.86 -3.33 5.58
C ALA A 116 -13.20 -4.46 6.55
N MET A 117 -13.33 -5.70 6.06
CA MET A 117 -13.80 -6.86 6.84
C MET A 117 -12.75 -7.96 7.02
N SER A 118 -11.47 -7.66 6.75
CA SER A 118 -10.43 -8.69 6.73
C SER A 118 -9.05 -8.12 7.01
N ASN A 119 -8.20 -8.96 7.61
CA ASN A 119 -6.81 -8.63 7.81
C ASN A 119 -6.13 -8.39 6.46
N SER A 120 -5.49 -7.24 6.37
CA SER A 120 -4.80 -6.73 5.20
C SER A 120 -3.62 -5.87 5.69
N PHE A 121 -2.91 -5.33 4.73
CA PHE A 121 -1.71 -4.55 4.92
C PHE A 121 -1.90 -3.26 4.15
N LYS A 122 -1.88 -2.12 4.84
CA LYS A 122 -1.85 -0.82 4.16
C LYS A 122 -0.40 -0.40 4.05
N SER A 123 0.08 -0.37 2.81
CA SER A 123 1.48 -0.14 2.47
C SER A 123 1.70 1.28 1.95
N LEU A 124 2.89 1.83 2.21
CA LEU A 124 3.36 3.09 1.68
C LEU A 124 4.83 2.98 1.27
N ILE A 125 5.09 3.26 0.00
CA ILE A 125 6.43 3.44 -0.55
C ILE A 125 6.85 4.89 -0.37
N VAL A 126 8.10 5.11 0.05
CA VAL A 126 8.75 6.43 0.10
C VAL A 126 10.13 6.32 -0.54
N VAL A 127 10.35 7.00 -1.66
CA VAL A 127 11.63 6.95 -2.40
C VAL A 127 12.15 8.37 -2.59
N PRO A 128 13.19 8.79 -1.85
CA PRO A 128 13.80 10.10 -2.02
C PRO A 128 14.59 10.17 -3.33
N TYR A 129 14.76 11.36 -3.89
CA TYR A 129 15.59 11.60 -5.06
C TYR A 129 16.15 13.02 -5.09
N LYS A 130 17.35 13.17 -5.65
CA LYS A 130 17.98 14.47 -5.92
C LYS A 130 17.73 14.82 -7.39
N THR A 131 17.34 16.06 -7.65
CA THR A 131 17.33 16.63 -9.01
C THR A 131 18.69 17.28 -9.29
N GLU A 132 19.12 17.30 -10.54
CA GLU A 132 20.37 17.96 -10.97
C GLU A 132 20.48 19.41 -10.48
N HIS A 133 19.34 20.11 -10.38
CA HIS A 133 19.25 21.37 -9.67
C HIS A 133 19.06 21.12 -8.17
N GLU A 134 20.07 21.44 -7.36
CA GLU A 134 20.14 21.18 -5.91
C GLU A 134 19.01 21.76 -5.06
N PHE A 135 18.15 22.58 -5.67
CA PHE A 135 17.06 23.30 -5.01
C PHE A 135 15.74 22.51 -4.90
N SER A 136 15.63 21.30 -5.45
CA SER A 136 14.37 20.54 -5.40
C SER A 136 14.50 19.05 -5.08
N SER A 137 15.36 18.70 -4.12
CA SER A 137 15.33 17.35 -3.55
C SER A 137 13.92 17.03 -3.03
N LYS A 138 13.35 15.96 -3.57
CA LYS A 138 11.95 15.56 -3.37
C LYS A 138 11.91 14.07 -3.05
N TYR A 139 10.73 13.56 -2.75
CA TYR A 139 10.49 12.13 -2.72
C TYR A 139 9.18 11.79 -3.42
N VAL A 140 9.11 10.58 -3.97
CA VAL A 140 7.86 9.99 -4.49
C VAL A 140 7.25 9.08 -3.45
N THR A 141 5.92 9.01 -3.47
CA THR A 141 5.13 8.14 -2.61
C THR A 141 4.12 7.36 -3.41
N ALA A 142 3.84 6.14 -2.99
CA ALA A 142 2.70 5.36 -3.48
C ALA A 142 2.13 4.53 -2.33
N ASP A 143 0.83 4.64 -2.10
CA ASP A 143 0.11 3.79 -1.15
C ASP A 143 -0.72 2.73 -1.86
N PHE A 144 -0.90 1.60 -1.18
CA PHE A 144 -1.67 0.46 -1.70
C PHE A 144 -2.10 -0.46 -0.56
N VAL A 145 -3.09 -1.32 -0.81
CA VAL A 145 -3.57 -2.32 0.14
C VAL A 145 -3.21 -3.70 -0.39
N THR A 146 -2.61 -4.51 0.46
CA THR A 146 -2.21 -5.88 0.13
C THR A 146 -2.77 -6.88 1.13
N LYS A 147 -2.70 -8.15 0.78
CA LYS A 147 -3.09 -9.26 1.66
C LYS A 147 -1.94 -9.93 2.39
N GLU A 148 -0.75 -9.69 1.90
CA GLU A 148 0.49 -10.20 2.44
C GLU A 148 1.56 -9.11 2.41
N TRP A 149 2.70 -9.42 3.01
CA TRP A 149 3.91 -8.66 2.74
C TRP A 149 4.23 -8.72 1.23
N PRO A 150 4.47 -7.57 0.58
CA PRO A 150 4.83 -7.57 -0.82
C PRO A 150 6.19 -8.23 -1.03
N VAL A 151 6.38 -8.84 -2.20
CA VAL A 151 7.65 -9.40 -2.67
C VAL A 151 8.40 -8.32 -3.45
N LEU A 152 9.62 -7.99 -3.02
CA LEU A 152 10.48 -7.00 -3.67
C LEU A 152 11.60 -7.72 -4.43
N LYS A 153 11.80 -7.39 -5.70
CA LYS A 153 12.91 -7.89 -6.52
C LYS A 153 13.59 -6.75 -7.25
N VAL A 154 14.93 -6.73 -7.25
CA VAL A 154 15.70 -5.78 -8.06
C VAL A 154 15.92 -6.39 -9.43
N ALA A 155 15.54 -5.68 -10.48
CA ALA A 155 15.79 -6.06 -11.87
C ALA A 155 17.20 -5.66 -12.29
N GLU A 156 17.71 -6.26 -13.37
CA GLU A 156 19.06 -6.02 -13.88
C GLU A 156 19.30 -4.55 -14.27
N ASN A 157 18.26 -3.85 -14.73
CA ASN A 157 18.31 -2.42 -15.05
C ASN A 157 18.29 -1.50 -13.80
N GLY A 158 18.26 -2.07 -12.59
CA GLY A 158 18.19 -1.34 -11.32
C GLY A 158 16.77 -0.96 -10.88
N ASP A 159 15.74 -1.30 -11.65
CA ASP A 159 14.36 -1.08 -11.22
C ASP A 159 14.00 -2.01 -10.06
N VAL A 160 13.10 -1.55 -9.17
CA VAL A 160 12.57 -2.39 -8.09
C VAL A 160 11.15 -2.81 -8.43
N HIS A 161 11.00 -4.11 -8.66
CA HIS A 161 9.75 -4.82 -8.88
C HIS A 161 9.09 -5.12 -7.55
N ILE A 162 7.85 -4.66 -7.36
CA ILE A 162 7.05 -4.89 -6.16
C ILE A 162 5.81 -5.66 -6.55
N TRP A 163 5.75 -6.91 -6.11
CA TRP A 163 4.62 -7.80 -6.30
C TRP A 163 3.79 -7.91 -5.02
N SER A 164 2.48 -7.87 -5.17
CA SER A 164 1.54 -8.03 -4.05
C SER A 164 0.24 -8.64 -4.57
N SER A 165 -0.71 -8.93 -3.69
CA SER A 165 -2.07 -9.23 -4.08
C SER A 165 -3.08 -8.48 -3.22
N TYR A 166 -4.25 -8.18 -3.81
CA TYR A 166 -5.42 -7.67 -3.08
C TYR A 166 -6.52 -8.73 -3.06
N GLN A 167 -7.42 -8.69 -2.06
CA GLN A 167 -8.64 -9.50 -2.10
C GLN A 167 -9.64 -8.85 -3.04
N ASN A 168 -10.14 -9.63 -3.98
CA ASN A 168 -11.34 -9.31 -4.71
C ASN A 168 -12.52 -10.15 -4.19
N TRP A 169 -13.59 -9.48 -3.78
CA TRP A 169 -14.83 -10.12 -3.36
C TRP A 169 -15.79 -10.36 -4.52
N ASN A 170 -15.69 -9.56 -5.59
CA ASN A 170 -16.57 -9.59 -6.76
C ASN A 170 -18.06 -9.73 -6.39
N GLY A 171 -18.52 -8.89 -5.44
CA GLY A 171 -19.90 -8.89 -4.92
C GLY A 171 -20.23 -10.01 -3.92
N GLY A 172 -19.29 -10.89 -3.57
CA GLY A 172 -19.46 -11.99 -2.61
C GLY A 172 -18.98 -11.69 -1.18
N SER A 173 -19.06 -12.70 -0.31
CA SER A 173 -18.52 -12.65 1.06
C SER A 173 -17.03 -12.99 1.11
N THR A 174 -16.39 -12.80 2.28
CA THR A 174 -14.98 -13.18 2.51
C THR A 174 -14.67 -14.63 2.11
N ALA A 175 -15.57 -15.57 2.39
CA ALA A 175 -15.41 -16.98 2.02
C ALA A 175 -15.46 -17.23 0.50
N GLY A 176 -15.99 -16.29 -0.27
CA GLY A 176 -16.01 -16.32 -1.73
C GLY A 176 -14.92 -15.52 -2.40
N SER A 177 -14.10 -14.79 -1.65
CA SER A 177 -13.08 -13.93 -2.23
C SER A 177 -11.92 -14.73 -2.83
N PHE A 178 -11.14 -14.06 -3.66
CA PHE A 178 -9.89 -14.57 -4.23
C PHE A 178 -8.84 -13.46 -4.24
N TYR A 179 -7.57 -13.84 -4.43
CA TYR A 179 -6.45 -12.93 -4.38
C TYR A 179 -5.99 -12.61 -5.80
N VAL A 180 -5.87 -11.32 -6.12
CA VAL A 180 -5.52 -10.85 -7.45
C VAL A 180 -4.13 -10.24 -7.40
N PRO A 181 -3.14 -10.80 -8.12
CA PRO A 181 -1.81 -10.23 -8.18
C PRO A 181 -1.78 -8.81 -8.76
N GLU A 182 -0.91 -7.99 -8.19
CA GLU A 182 -0.59 -6.65 -8.63
C GLU A 182 0.92 -6.50 -8.80
N PHE A 183 1.29 -5.63 -9.72
CA PHE A 183 2.67 -5.35 -10.02
C PHE A 183 2.90 -3.84 -10.06
N ARG A 184 3.90 -3.40 -9.29
CA ARG A 184 4.39 -2.03 -9.21
C ARG A 184 5.87 -2.04 -9.55
N VAL A 185 6.33 -0.98 -10.19
CA VAL A 185 7.75 -0.80 -10.50
C VAL A 185 8.18 0.58 -10.01
N ILE A 186 9.27 0.59 -9.25
CA ILE A 186 10.01 1.81 -8.93
C ILE A 186 11.13 1.92 -9.97
N SER A 187 11.03 2.91 -10.86
CA SER A 187 12.05 3.16 -11.89
C SER A 187 12.71 4.51 -11.69
N ARG A 188 13.96 4.61 -12.16
CA ARG A 188 14.74 5.86 -12.19
C ARG A 188 14.77 6.43 -13.61
N SER A 189 14.49 7.72 -13.77
CA SER A 189 14.67 8.42 -15.04
C SER A 189 16.11 8.90 -15.22
N ILE A 190 16.46 9.30 -16.45
CA ILE A 190 17.80 9.75 -16.84
C ILE A 190 18.27 10.94 -15.98
N ASP A 191 17.36 11.88 -15.67
CA ASP A 191 17.60 13.03 -14.81
C ASP A 191 17.68 12.69 -13.30
N GLY A 192 17.74 11.40 -12.97
CA GLY A 192 17.88 10.89 -11.61
C GLY A 192 16.60 10.88 -10.78
N LYS A 193 15.45 11.31 -11.32
CA LYS A 193 14.17 11.24 -10.59
C LYS A 193 13.67 9.81 -10.48
N TYR A 194 12.90 9.53 -9.44
CA TYR A 194 12.23 8.25 -9.26
C TYR A 194 10.74 8.37 -9.53
N TRP A 195 10.14 7.27 -9.99
CA TRP A 195 8.72 7.15 -10.27
C TRP A 195 8.23 5.80 -9.78
N VAL A 196 7.03 5.75 -9.20
CA VAL A 196 6.33 4.49 -8.93
C VAL A 196 5.25 4.35 -9.99
N ARG A 197 5.30 3.27 -10.75
CA ARG A 197 4.38 2.99 -11.86
C ARG A 197 3.69 1.66 -11.65
N CYS A 198 2.53 1.50 -12.28
CA CYS A 198 1.81 0.24 -12.40
C CYS A 198 1.80 -0.23 -13.86
N PRO A 199 2.93 -0.77 -14.36
CA PRO A 199 2.99 -1.23 -15.73
C PRO A 199 2.05 -2.41 -15.97
N ARG A 200 1.87 -2.78 -17.24
CA ARG A 200 1.17 -4.02 -17.60
C ARG A 200 1.86 -5.20 -16.92
N LEU A 201 1.05 -6.13 -16.42
CA LEU A 201 1.54 -7.38 -15.83
C LEU A 201 2.40 -8.16 -16.83
N HIS A 202 3.42 -8.83 -16.32
CA HIS A 202 4.25 -9.74 -17.12
C HIS A 202 3.38 -10.80 -17.78
N GLN A 203 3.54 -11.01 -19.08
CA GLN A 203 2.59 -11.78 -19.91
C GLN A 203 2.55 -13.27 -19.53
N ASP A 204 3.70 -13.80 -19.10
CA ASP A 204 3.83 -15.17 -18.62
C ASP A 204 3.64 -15.23 -17.10
N VAL A 205 2.53 -15.82 -16.64
CA VAL A 205 2.21 -15.96 -15.21
C VAL A 205 3.11 -16.96 -14.50
N SER A 206 3.80 -17.84 -15.24
CA SER A 206 4.74 -18.80 -14.65
C SER A 206 6.03 -18.12 -14.17
N GLN A 207 6.33 -16.92 -14.68
CA GLN A 207 7.48 -16.09 -14.31
C GLN A 207 7.18 -15.15 -13.14
N TRP A 208 5.92 -15.01 -12.73
CA TRP A 208 5.58 -14.23 -11.55
C TRP A 208 6.17 -14.89 -10.30
N PRO A 209 6.50 -14.11 -9.24
CA PRO A 209 7.14 -14.66 -8.05
C PRO A 209 6.36 -15.84 -7.47
N ARG A 210 7.03 -16.98 -7.28
CA ARG A 210 6.43 -18.20 -6.71
C ARG A 210 6.12 -18.05 -5.22
N ASP A 211 6.86 -17.17 -4.57
CA ASP A 211 6.70 -16.73 -3.20
C ASP A 211 5.54 -15.74 -3.01
N LEU A 212 4.86 -15.30 -4.09
CA LEU A 212 3.63 -14.55 -3.98
C LEU A 212 2.51 -15.45 -3.41
N PRO A 213 2.03 -15.20 -2.17
CA PRO A 213 1.04 -16.05 -1.51
C PRO A 213 -0.30 -16.10 -2.24
N ASN A 214 -1.07 -17.16 -1.98
CA ASN A 214 -2.47 -17.30 -2.42
C ASN A 214 -2.73 -17.19 -3.93
N ARG A 215 -1.71 -17.37 -4.77
CA ARG A 215 -1.88 -17.46 -6.23
C ARG A 215 -2.84 -18.58 -6.61
N SER A 216 -3.69 -18.31 -7.59
CA SER A 216 -4.67 -19.27 -8.09
C SER A 216 -5.05 -18.94 -9.53
N PHE A 217 -5.57 -19.93 -10.26
CA PHE A 217 -6.08 -19.72 -11.62
C PHE A 217 -7.03 -18.51 -11.71
N LEU A 218 -8.01 -18.45 -10.80
CA LEU A 218 -9.00 -17.38 -10.77
C LEU A 218 -8.35 -16.01 -10.56
N GLY A 219 -7.40 -15.91 -9.62
CA GLY A 219 -6.65 -14.69 -9.34
C GLY A 219 -5.85 -14.20 -10.53
N ASP A 220 -5.05 -15.09 -11.13
CA ASP A 220 -4.16 -14.75 -12.25
C ASP A 220 -4.95 -14.44 -13.53
N PHE A 221 -6.00 -15.22 -13.82
CA PHE A 221 -6.88 -14.97 -14.96
C PHE A 221 -7.64 -13.64 -14.79
N TYR A 222 -8.16 -13.36 -13.59
CA TYR A 222 -8.82 -12.10 -13.30
C TYR A 222 -7.86 -10.92 -13.35
N ALA A 223 -6.59 -11.08 -12.94
CA ALA A 223 -5.58 -10.03 -13.07
C ALA A 223 -5.38 -9.62 -14.54
N GLY A 224 -5.39 -10.59 -15.45
CA GLY A 224 -5.41 -10.35 -16.90
C GLY A 224 -6.69 -9.63 -17.35
N LEU A 225 -7.87 -10.09 -16.93
CA LEU A 225 -9.15 -9.46 -17.26
C LEU A 225 -9.23 -8.00 -16.78
N ASN A 226 -8.87 -7.74 -15.52
CA ASN A 226 -8.90 -6.42 -14.89
C ASN A 226 -7.99 -5.40 -15.59
N ARG A 227 -6.86 -5.88 -16.16
CA ARG A 227 -5.88 -5.06 -16.89
C ARG A 227 -6.07 -5.12 -18.42
N LEU A 228 -7.17 -5.71 -18.90
CA LEU A 228 -7.43 -5.97 -20.32
C LEU A 228 -6.20 -6.59 -21.04
N ASN A 229 -5.54 -7.55 -20.39
CA ASN A 229 -4.33 -8.19 -20.88
C ASN A 229 -4.61 -9.65 -21.24
N SER A 230 -5.00 -9.86 -22.49
CA SER A 230 -5.31 -11.18 -23.04
C SER A 230 -4.15 -12.18 -22.98
N ARG A 231 -2.91 -11.70 -23.00
CA ARG A 231 -1.71 -12.56 -22.93
C ARG A 231 -1.55 -13.19 -21.55
N VAL A 232 -1.81 -12.42 -20.49
CA VAL A 232 -1.88 -12.93 -19.11
C VAL A 232 -3.00 -13.96 -18.97
N MET A 233 -4.19 -13.69 -19.51
CA MET A 233 -5.32 -14.63 -19.48
C MET A 233 -4.98 -15.94 -20.22
N THR A 234 -4.32 -15.84 -21.37
CA THR A 234 -3.85 -17.00 -22.16
C THR A 234 -2.82 -17.80 -21.37
N SER A 235 -1.84 -17.12 -20.77
CA SER A 235 -0.82 -17.77 -19.94
C SER A 235 -1.44 -18.46 -18.72
N ALA A 236 -2.40 -17.85 -18.04
CA ALA A 236 -3.13 -18.49 -16.94
C ALA A 236 -3.87 -19.77 -17.38
N LEU A 237 -4.53 -19.77 -18.55
CA LEU A 237 -5.17 -20.96 -19.12
C LEU A 237 -4.18 -22.08 -19.48
N ALA A 238 -2.94 -21.73 -19.82
CA ALA A 238 -1.88 -22.69 -20.14
C ALA A 238 -1.22 -23.25 -18.87
N THR A 239 -1.00 -22.41 -17.85
CA THR A 239 -0.32 -22.78 -16.61
C THR A 239 -1.19 -23.66 -15.70
N TYR A 240 -2.49 -23.38 -15.60
CA TYR A 240 -3.37 -24.09 -14.67
C TYR A 240 -4.16 -25.19 -15.40
N LYS A 241 -3.96 -26.44 -14.96
CA LYS A 241 -4.70 -27.61 -15.48
C LYS A 241 -6.12 -27.70 -14.91
N GLU A 242 -6.27 -27.36 -13.64
CA GLU A 242 -7.55 -27.45 -12.94
C GLU A 242 -8.30 -26.12 -13.03
N ILE A 243 -9.54 -26.21 -13.51
CA ILE A 243 -10.48 -25.12 -13.55
C ILE A 243 -11.69 -25.56 -12.73
N VAL A 244 -12.13 -24.74 -11.76
CA VAL A 244 -13.25 -25.07 -10.86
C VAL A 244 -14.52 -24.32 -11.33
N PRO A 245 -15.44 -24.96 -12.10
CA PRO A 245 -16.54 -24.26 -12.76
C PRO A 245 -17.48 -23.53 -11.79
N ARG A 246 -17.71 -24.12 -10.61
CA ARG A 246 -18.55 -23.54 -9.57
C ARG A 246 -17.99 -22.21 -9.06
N ARG A 247 -16.66 -22.09 -8.90
CA ARG A 247 -16.03 -20.84 -8.48
C ARG A 247 -16.15 -19.78 -9.57
N LEU A 248 -15.90 -20.15 -10.83
CA LEU A 248 -16.02 -19.22 -11.97
C LEU A 248 -17.43 -18.62 -12.10
N ARG A 249 -18.47 -19.46 -12.03
CA ARG A 249 -19.87 -18.99 -12.08
C ARG A 249 -20.20 -17.99 -10.98
N LYS A 250 -19.71 -18.23 -9.75
CA LYS A 250 -19.91 -17.31 -8.62
C LYS A 250 -19.33 -15.92 -8.89
N HIS A 251 -18.33 -15.83 -9.77
CA HIS A 251 -17.68 -14.58 -10.13
C HIS A 251 -18.10 -14.04 -11.51
N GLY A 252 -19.17 -14.58 -12.10
CA GLY A 252 -19.66 -14.14 -13.41
C GLY A 252 -18.74 -14.51 -14.57
N LEU A 253 -17.79 -15.43 -14.35
CA LEU A 253 -16.88 -15.89 -15.40
C LEU A 253 -17.44 -17.14 -16.11
N PRO A 254 -17.11 -17.35 -17.40
CA PRO A 254 -17.49 -18.57 -18.11
C PRO A 254 -17.03 -19.82 -17.38
N ALA A 255 -17.92 -20.79 -17.21
CA ALA A 255 -17.66 -21.98 -16.38
C ALA A 255 -16.87 -23.08 -17.08
N SER A 256 -16.55 -22.91 -18.37
CA SER A 256 -15.86 -23.89 -19.21
C SER A 256 -14.61 -23.28 -19.82
N ARG A 257 -13.62 -24.13 -20.11
CA ARG A 257 -12.38 -23.72 -20.78
C ARG A 257 -12.66 -23.00 -22.10
N GLN A 258 -13.53 -23.57 -22.94
CA GLN A 258 -13.92 -22.96 -24.21
C GLN A 258 -14.55 -21.57 -24.02
N GLY A 259 -15.37 -21.39 -22.97
CA GLY A 259 -15.95 -20.09 -22.65
C GLY A 259 -14.91 -19.06 -22.22
N LEU A 260 -13.94 -19.48 -21.41
CA LEU A 260 -12.82 -18.63 -20.98
C LEU A 260 -11.92 -18.26 -22.17
N GLU A 261 -11.67 -19.18 -23.09
CA GLU A 261 -10.93 -18.93 -24.33
C GLU A 261 -11.63 -17.91 -25.23
N ARG A 262 -12.97 -17.97 -25.34
CA ARG A 262 -13.74 -16.94 -26.06
C ARG A 262 -13.61 -15.57 -25.38
N LEU A 263 -13.79 -15.51 -24.06
CA LEU A 263 -13.60 -14.27 -23.30
C LEU A 263 -12.19 -13.70 -23.49
N THR A 264 -11.16 -14.55 -23.47
CA THR A 264 -9.76 -14.13 -23.74
C THR A 264 -9.61 -13.54 -25.15
N LYS A 265 -10.27 -14.11 -26.17
CA LYS A 265 -10.28 -13.55 -27.54
C LYS A 265 -10.98 -12.21 -27.61
N ASP A 266 -12.10 -12.04 -26.92
CA ASP A 266 -12.84 -10.78 -26.85
C ASP A 266 -11.99 -9.68 -26.19
N VAL A 267 -11.33 -10.01 -25.08
CA VAL A 267 -10.36 -9.10 -24.43
C VAL A 267 -9.18 -8.79 -25.37
N ALA A 268 -8.71 -9.75 -26.17
CA ALA A 268 -7.63 -9.52 -27.14
C ALA A 268 -8.04 -8.57 -28.27
N LEU A 269 -9.33 -8.50 -28.63
CA LEU A 269 -9.84 -7.51 -29.57
C LEU A 269 -9.80 -6.11 -28.96
N ILE A 270 -10.31 -5.96 -27.74
CA ILE A 270 -10.34 -4.68 -27.00
C ILE A 270 -8.92 -4.17 -26.76
N ASP A 271 -8.03 -5.05 -26.30
CA ASP A 271 -6.62 -4.74 -26.03
C ASP A 271 -5.92 -4.18 -27.28
N ARG A 272 -6.11 -4.82 -28.44
CA ARG A 272 -5.57 -4.33 -29.71
C ARG A 272 -6.13 -2.97 -30.13
N GLN A 273 -7.43 -2.76 -29.94
CA GLN A 273 -8.07 -1.48 -30.24
C GLN A 273 -7.52 -0.37 -29.34
N LEU A 274 -7.32 -0.66 -28.05
CA LEU A 274 -6.75 0.29 -27.09
C LEU A 274 -5.30 0.66 -27.44
N GLU A 275 -4.47 -0.33 -27.79
CA GLU A 275 -3.08 -0.07 -28.20
C GLU A 275 -3.01 0.69 -29.53
N SER A 276 -3.88 0.38 -30.50
CA SER A 276 -3.98 1.16 -31.74
C SER A 276 -4.39 2.61 -31.45
N LEU A 277 -5.34 2.83 -30.55
CA LEU A 277 -5.77 4.17 -30.16
C LEU A 277 -4.63 4.95 -29.49
N LYS A 278 -3.92 4.33 -28.54
CA LYS A 278 -2.75 4.94 -27.89
C LYS A 278 -1.66 5.31 -28.90
N ALA A 279 -1.38 4.43 -29.86
CA ALA A 279 -0.40 4.69 -30.90
C ALA A 279 -0.81 5.90 -31.77
N ASN A 280 -2.07 5.94 -32.22
CA ASN A 280 -2.58 7.04 -33.04
C ASN A 280 -2.58 8.38 -32.30
N LEU A 281 -2.77 8.35 -30.98
CA LEU A 281 -2.80 9.56 -30.16
C LEU A 281 -1.46 9.84 -29.47
N SER A 282 -0.41 9.08 -29.76
CA SER A 282 0.93 9.28 -29.17
C SER A 282 1.54 10.62 -29.57
N GLU A 283 1.20 11.13 -30.76
CA GLU A 283 1.62 12.45 -31.26
C GLU A 283 1.04 13.60 -30.43
N LEU A 284 -0.10 13.39 -29.77
CA LEU A 284 -0.73 14.41 -28.92
C LEU A 284 -0.02 14.59 -27.57
N ARG A 285 1.05 13.83 -27.29
CA ARG A 285 1.78 13.82 -26.01
C ARG A 285 0.85 13.75 -24.80
N LEU A 286 -0.31 13.10 -24.96
CA LEU A 286 -1.22 12.86 -23.88
C LEU A 286 -0.51 11.91 -22.91
N ASP A 287 -0.42 12.30 -21.65
CA ASP A 287 0.16 11.47 -20.59
C ASP A 287 -0.86 10.35 -20.31
N TRP A 288 -0.86 9.32 -21.17
CA TRP A 288 -1.74 8.15 -21.08
C TRP A 288 -1.51 7.36 -19.78
N ALA A 289 -0.42 7.64 -19.09
CA ALA A 289 -0.27 7.36 -17.68
C ALA A 289 -1.06 8.42 -16.91
N ASP A 290 -2.34 8.20 -16.67
CA ASP A 290 -3.10 9.08 -15.78
C ASP A 290 -2.30 9.21 -14.45
N PRO A 291 -1.87 10.41 -14.04
CA PRO A 291 -1.20 10.61 -12.75
C PRO A 291 -2.12 10.29 -11.56
N ASN A 292 -3.43 10.09 -11.81
CA ASN A 292 -4.41 9.50 -10.91
C ASN A 292 -4.72 8.03 -11.17
N ASP A 293 -3.98 7.35 -12.05
CA ASP A 293 -3.88 5.87 -12.14
C ASP A 293 -3.12 5.38 -10.90
N ARG A 294 -3.67 5.73 -9.73
CA ARG A 294 -3.45 4.99 -8.50
C ARG A 294 -3.73 3.57 -8.92
N CYS A 295 -2.71 2.73 -8.84
CA CYS A 295 -2.84 1.29 -8.86
C CYS A 295 -4.10 0.88 -8.05
N ARG A 296 -5.24 0.76 -8.73
CA ARG A 296 -6.57 0.53 -8.17
C ARG A 296 -7.14 -0.72 -8.80
#